data_AF-A0A537SEC5-F1
#
_entry.id   AF-A0A537SEC5-F1
#
_cell.length_a   1.000
_cell.length_b   1.000
_cell.length_c   1.000
_cell.angle_alpha   90.00
_cell.angle_beta   90.00
_cell.angle_gamma   90.00
#
_symmetry.space_group_name_H-M   'P 1'
#
loop_
_entity.id
_entity.type
_entity.pdbx_description
1 polymer ?
#
loop_
_entity_poly.entity_id
_entity_poly.type
_entity_poly.pdbx_seq_one_letter_code
_entity_poly.pdbx_strand_id
1 'polypeptide(L)' 'MDVLIGVIITFLVVILVLYLVNMLPLDARARQIVRAIVIIIGVISLLKYLAVF' A
#
# COMPACT_ATOMS: atom_id res chain seq x y z
N MET A 1 -14.19 -13.44 12.25
CA MET A 1 -13.80 -12.12 11.71
C MET A 1 -13.91 -12.22 10.21
N ASP A 2 -14.92 -11.58 9.62
CA ASP A 2 -15.22 -11.70 8.19
C ASP A 2 -14.03 -11.26 7.34
N VAL A 3 -13.51 -12.18 6.53
CA VAL A 3 -12.42 -11.93 5.57
C VAL A 3 -12.74 -10.72 4.69
N LEU A 4 -14.02 -10.51 4.38
CA LEU A 4 -14.53 -9.37 3.64
C LEU A 4 -14.20 -8.02 4.31
N ILE A 5 -14.37 -7.94 5.63
CA ILE A 5 -14.09 -6.72 6.41
C ILE A 5 -12.59 -6.43 6.38
N GLY A 6 -11.76 -7.46 6.51
CA GLY A 6 -10.30 -7.31 6.41
C GLY A 6 -9.83 -6.78 5.06
N VAL A 7 -10.41 -7.27 3.96
CA VAL A 7 -10.10 -6.81 2.61
C VAL A 7 -10.50 -5.34 2.42
N ILE A 8 -11.70 -4.96 2.86
CA ILE A 8 -12.21 -3.58 2.75
C ILE A 8 -11.32 -2.60 3.53
N ILE A 9 -10.96 -2.93 4.77
CA ILE A 9 -10.09 -2.08 5.60
C ILE A 9 -8.72 -1.92 4.94
N THR A 10 -8.14 -3.00 4.44
CA THR A 10 -6.82 -2.96 3.76
C THR A 10 -6.87 -2.06 2.53
N PHE A 11 -7.92 -2.18 1.72
CA PHE A 11 -8.11 -1.36 0.53
C PHE A 11 -8.25 0.13 0.89
N LEU A 12 -9.02 0.43 1.93
CA LEU A 12 -9.24 1.78 2.41
C LEU A 12 -7.96 2.43 2.96
N VAL A 13 -7.18 1.67 3.74
CA VAL A 13 -5.88 2.13 4.29
C VAL A 13 -4.88 2.42 3.17
N VAL A 14 -4.79 1.56 2.14
CA VAL A 14 -3.87 1.77 1.01
C VAL A 14 -4.22 3.03 0.23
N ILE A 15 -5.50 3.24 -0.08
CA ILE A 15 -5.96 4.46 -0.77
C ILE A 15 -5.68 5.70 0.07
N LEU A 16 -5.94 5.64 1.38
CA LEU A 16 -5.71 6.77 2.28
C LEU A 16 -4.23 7.16 2.33
N VAL A 17 -3.33 6.18 2.48
CA VAL A 17 -1.88 6.43 2.47
C VAL A 17 -1.43 7.03 1.14
N LEU A 18 -1.88 6.48 0.01
CA LEU A 18 -1.56 7.01 -1.31
C LEU A 18 -2.08 8.43 -1.53
N TYR A 19 -3.29 8.71 -1.05
CA TYR A 19 -3.91 10.04 -1.13
C TYR A 19 -3.13 11.07 -0.31
N LEU A 20 -2.78 10.76 0.95
CA LEU A 20 -1.95 11.64 1.78
C LEU A 20 -0.58 11.89 1.15
N VAL A 21 0.06 10.84 0.65
CA VAL A 21 1.37 10.95 -0.03
C VAL A 21 1.28 11.84 -1.27
N ASN A 22 0.19 11.76 -2.03
CA ASN A 22 0.05 12.56 -3.24
C ASN A 22 -0.27 14.04 -2.93
N MET A 23 -0.97 14.30 -1.83
CA MET A 23 -1.33 15.64 -1.37
C MET A 23 -0.19 16.35 -0.66
N LEU A 24 0.76 15.62 -0.07
CA LEU A 24 1.98 16.25 0.43
C LEU A 24 2.84 16.74 -0.76
N PRO A 25 3.35 17.98 -0.70
CA PRO A 25 4.35 18.47 -1.64
C PRO A 25 5.69 17.78 -1.36
N LEU A 26 5.77 16.50 -1.70
CA LEU A 26 6.98 15.70 -1.58
C LEU A 26 7.91 16.02 -2.73
N ASP A 27 9.15 16.34 -2.38
CA ASP A 27 10.26 16.46 -3.33
C ASP A 27 10.31 15.27 -4.28
N ALA A 28 10.76 15.48 -5.52
CA ALA A 28 10.80 14.45 -6.55
C ALA A 28 11.49 13.16 -6.09
N ARG A 29 12.53 13.28 -5.24
CA ARG A 29 13.24 12.14 -4.63
C ARG A 29 12.38 11.42 -3.59
N ALA A 30 11.70 12.16 -2.72
CA ALA A 30 10.82 11.59 -1.70
C ALA A 30 9.64 10.84 -2.33
N ARG A 31 9.04 11.39 -3.39
CA ARG A 31 7.97 10.71 -4.15
C ARG A 31 8.45 9.40 -4.78
N GLN A 32 9.69 9.35 -5.25
CA GLN A 32 10.30 8.15 -5.83
C GLN A 32 10.50 7.06 -4.76
N ILE A 33 10.98 7.45 -3.58
CA ILE A 33 11.14 6.54 -2.43
C ILE A 33 9.78 6.00 -1.97
N VAL A 34 8.76 6.84 -1.84
CA VAL A 34 7.43 6.38 -1.42
C VAL A 34 6.81 5.44 -2.46
N ARG A 35 6.93 5.74 -3.76
CA ARG A 35 6.49 4.80 -4.81
C ARG A 35 7.20 3.46 -4.72
N ALA A 36 8.52 3.46 -4.51
CA ALA A 36 9.27 2.23 -4.35
C ALA A 36 8.77 1.42 -3.15
N ILE A 37 8.54 2.06 -1.99
CA ILE A 37 8.02 1.41 -0.79
C ILE A 37 6.62 0.81 -1.05
N VAL A 38 5.71 1.55 -1.69
CA VAL A 38 4.36 1.05 -2.02
C VAL A 38 4.43 -0.16 -2.95
N ILE A 39 5.29 -0.12 -3.97
CA ILE A 39 5.48 -1.24 -4.90
C ILE A 39 5.98 -2.48 -4.15
N ILE A 40 6.99 -2.33 -3.28
CA ILE A 40 7.53 -3.42 -2.47
C ILE A 40 6.44 -4.01 -1.56
N ILE A 41 5.64 -3.18 -0.88
CA ILE A 41 4.53 -3.63 -0.04
C ILE A 41 3.47 -4.37 -0.88
N GLY A 42 3.15 -3.87 -2.06
CA GLY A 42 2.22 -4.53 -2.99
C GLY A 42 2.72 -5.92 -3.40
N VAL A 43 4.00 -6.05 -3.74
CA VAL A 43 4.62 -7.34 -4.07
C VAL A 43 4.59 -8.27 -2.87
N ILE A 44 4.98 -7.82 -1.68
CA ILE A 44 4.94 -8.63 -0.44
C ILE A 44 3.51 -9.10 -0.13
N SER A 45 2.51 -8.22 -0.31
CA SER A 45 1.11 -8.58 -0.13
C SER A 45 0.68 -9.68 -1.10
N LEU A 46 1.07 -9.59 -2.38
CA LEU A 46 0.79 -10.62 -3.39
C LEU A 46 1.48 -11.95 -3.07
N LEU A 47 2.71 -11.91 -2.56
CA LEU A 47 3.44 -13.12 -2.12
C LEU A 47 2.73 -13.83 -0.96
N LYS A 48 2.13 -13.07 -0.04
CA LYS A 48 1.30 -13.65 1.04
C LYS A 48 0.08 -14.40 0.52
N TYR A 49 -0.56 -13.92 -0.56
CA TYR A 49 -1.69 -14.61 -1.18
C TYR A 49 -1.28 -15.89 -1.93
N LEU A 50 -0.02 -15.97 -2.36
CA LEU A 50 0.55 -17.16 -3.01
C LEU A 50 0.91 -18.28 -2.01
N ALA A 51 0.49 -18.17 -0.74
CA ALA A 51 0.77 -19.13 0.33
C ALA A 51 2.27 -19.38 0.58
N VAL A 52 3.14 -18.44 0.18
CA VAL A 52 4.59 -18.49 0.45
C VAL A 52 4.90 -18.10 1.91
N PHE A 53 3.89 -17.77 2.72
CA PHE A 53 4.01 -17.42 4.14
C PHE A 53 2.86 -17.98 4.97
#